data_AF-A0A5E5Q9I2-F1
#
_entry.id   AF-A0A5E5Q9I2-F1
#
_cell.length_a   1.000
_cell.length_b   1.000
_cell.length_c   1.000
_cell.angle_alpha   90.00
_cell.angle_beta   90.00
_cell.angle_gamma   90.00
#
_symmetry.space_group_name_H-M   'P 1'
#
loop_
_entity.id
_entity.type
_entity.pdbx_description
1 polymer ?
#
loop_
_entity_poly.entity_id
_entity_poly.type
_entity_poly.pdbx_seq_one_letter_code
_entity_poly.pdbx_strand_id
1 'polypeptide(L)'
;AWWQVDLGSKKNINEIIIYNRIDCCANRLSNYQVSISDKADFSTHTYQQDFHVAPNPKTNIKLDAPGKQGRYVRIQLLDKNYLSLAEVQVIGVDL
;
A
#
# COMPACT_ATOMS: atom_id res chain seq x y z
N ALA A 1 -10.14 -6.58 -5.61
CA ALA A 1 -9.94 -5.28 -6.29
C ALA A 1 -8.60 -4.69 -5.84
N TRP A 2 -7.97 -3.84 -6.64
CA TRP A 2 -6.68 -3.23 -6.30
C TRP A 2 -6.65 -1.76 -6.68
N TRP A 3 -5.78 -1.03 -6.00
CA TRP A 3 -5.33 0.31 -6.34
C TRP A 3 -3.81 0.29 -6.44
N GLN A 4 -3.25 1.07 -7.35
CA GLN A 4 -1.81 1.17 -7.57
C GLN A 4 -1.44 2.61 -7.93
N VAL A 5 -0.24 3.03 -7.50
CA VAL A 5 0.40 4.26 -7.95
C VAL A 5 1.73 3.97 -8.63
N ASP A 6 2.02 4.72 -9.69
CA ASP A 6 3.35 4.85 -10.29
C ASP A 6 4.01 6.13 -9.74
N LEU A 7 5.15 6.00 -9.07
CA LEU A 7 5.90 7.13 -8.49
C LEU A 7 6.73 7.88 -9.54
N GLY A 8 6.64 7.52 -10.82
CA GLY A 8 7.35 8.12 -11.94
C GLY A 8 8.78 7.60 -12.12
N SER A 9 9.49 7.34 -11.03
CA SER A 9 10.80 6.70 -11.00
C SER A 9 10.96 5.81 -9.77
N LYS A 10 12.04 5.03 -9.72
CA LYS A 10 12.37 4.22 -8.54
C LYS A 10 12.74 5.15 -7.38
N LYS A 11 12.11 4.95 -6.23
CA LYS A 11 12.32 5.70 -4.99
C LYS A 11 12.81 4.76 -3.89
N ASN A 12 13.42 5.32 -2.85
CA ASN A 12 13.60 4.62 -1.58
C ASN A 12 12.44 4.95 -0.65
N ILE A 13 11.52 4.00 -0.47
CA ILE A 13 10.29 4.20 0.29
C ILE A 13 10.56 3.85 1.76
N ASN A 14 10.21 4.76 2.66
CA ASN A 14 10.42 4.61 4.10
C ASN A 14 9.13 4.29 4.85
N GLU A 15 8.01 4.83 4.38
CA GLU A 15 6.74 4.72 5.09
C GLU A 15 5.57 4.77 4.11
N ILE A 16 4.55 3.95 4.38
CA ILE A 16 3.26 3.98 3.66
C ILE A 16 2.15 4.21 4.69
N ILE A 17 1.37 5.25 4.51
CA ILE A 17 0.21 5.57 5.37
C ILE A 17 -1.05 5.38 4.55
N ILE A 18 -1.94 4.52 5.04
CA ILE A 18 -3.22 4.21 4.39
C ILE A 18 -4.34 4.75 5.27
N TYR A 19 -5.10 5.70 4.74
CA TYR A 19 -6.32 6.20 5.36
C TYR A 19 -7.52 5.45 4.79
N ASN A 20 -8.27 4.80 5.68
CA ASN A 20 -9.48 4.08 5.33
C ASN A 20 -10.66 5.07 5.20
N ARG A 21 -11.74 4.59 4.59
CA ARG A 21 -13.04 5.24 4.62
C ARG A 21 -13.60 5.23 6.05
N ILE A 22 -14.20 6.34 6.49
CA ILE A 22 -14.66 6.53 7.88
C ILE A 22 -16.17 6.75 8.05
N ASP A 23 -16.91 7.10 7.00
CA ASP A 23 -18.35 7.41 7.06
C ASP A 23 -19.24 6.15 7.10
N CYS A 24 -18.84 5.06 6.43
CA CYS A 24 -19.41 3.72 6.59
C CYS A 24 -18.49 2.66 5.95
N CYS A 25 -18.80 1.38 6.19
CA CYS A 25 -18.17 0.25 5.48
C CYS A 25 -16.64 0.13 5.65
N ALA A 26 -16.07 0.66 6.74
CA ALA A 26 -14.63 0.63 7.02
C ALA A 26 -14.07 -0.80 7.01
N ASN A 27 -14.89 -1.80 7.37
CA ASN A 27 -14.54 -3.22 7.35
C ASN A 27 -14.23 -3.78 5.95
N ARG A 28 -14.53 -3.07 4.85
CA ARG A 28 -14.20 -3.54 3.50
C ARG A 28 -12.69 -3.65 3.25
N LEU A 29 -11.87 -2.88 3.98
CA LEU A 29 -10.41 -2.92 3.93
C LEU A 29 -9.82 -3.85 5.02
N SER A 30 -10.51 -4.92 5.42
CA SER A 30 -10.02 -5.80 6.50
C SER A 30 -9.12 -6.95 6.07
N ASN A 31 -8.92 -7.20 4.77
CA ASN A 31 -8.06 -8.28 4.29
C ASN A 31 -7.39 -7.88 2.98
N TYR A 32 -6.20 -7.29 3.10
CA TYR A 32 -5.49 -6.69 1.98
C TYR A 32 -3.98 -6.88 2.09
N GLN A 33 -3.34 -6.82 0.95
CA GLN A 33 -1.90 -6.85 0.82
C GLN A 33 -1.40 -5.47 0.39
N VAL A 34 -0.28 -5.06 0.98
CA VAL A 34 0.51 -3.93 0.52
C VAL A 34 1.80 -4.46 -0.08
N SER A 35 2.10 -4.03 -1.30
CA SER A 35 3.30 -4.47 -1.99
C SER A 35 3.99 -3.34 -2.74
N ILE A 36 5.30 -3.52 -2.92
CA ILE A 36 6.19 -2.59 -3.61
C ILE A 36 6.91 -3.37 -4.72
N SER A 37 6.98 -2.78 -5.92
CA SER A 37 7.65 -3.38 -7.07
C SER A 37 8.41 -2.36 -7.91
N ASP A 38 9.45 -2.82 -8.60
CA ASP A 38 10.09 -2.09 -9.69
C ASP A 38 9.30 -2.23 -11.02
N LYS A 39 8.39 -3.20 -11.13
CA LYS A 39 7.64 -3.52 -12.35
C LYS A 39 6.14 -3.27 -12.17
N ALA A 40 5.51 -2.70 -13.20
CA ALA A 40 4.09 -2.33 -13.17
C ALA A 40 3.13 -3.55 -13.06
N ASP A 41 3.59 -4.72 -13.50
CA ASP A 41 2.83 -5.97 -13.46
C ASP A 41 2.88 -6.67 -12.10
N PHE A 42 3.76 -6.23 -11.19
CA PHE A 42 4.02 -6.87 -9.90
C PHE A 42 4.43 -8.36 -10.04
N SER A 43 5.13 -8.70 -11.14
CA SER A 43 5.75 -10.02 -11.31
C SER A 43 6.88 -10.29 -10.32
N THR A 44 7.45 -9.23 -9.74
CA THR A 44 8.41 -9.27 -8.64
C THR A 44 7.99 -8.30 -7.54
N HIS A 45 8.41 -8.58 -6.29
CA HIS A 45 8.13 -7.74 -5.14
C HIS A 45 9.42 -7.44 -4.39
N THR A 46 9.68 -6.16 -4.09
CA THR A 46 10.74 -5.76 -3.16
C THR A 46 10.24 -5.71 -1.71
N TYR A 47 8.92 -5.62 -1.54
CA TYR A 47 8.22 -5.75 -0.28
C TYR A 47 6.80 -6.26 -0.53
N GLN A 48 6.31 -7.07 0.40
CA GLN A 48 4.96 -7.63 0.37
C GLN A 48 4.56 -8.00 1.80
N GLN A 49 3.40 -7.52 2.24
CA GLN A 49 2.86 -7.88 3.55
C GLN A 49 1.34 -7.86 3.52
N ASP A 50 0.75 -8.87 4.17
CA ASP A 50 -0.69 -9.00 4.33
C ASP A 50 -1.16 -8.37 5.65
N PHE A 51 -2.34 -7.76 5.61
CA PHE A 51 -3.01 -7.09 6.72
C PHE A 51 -4.43 -7.63 6.83
N HIS A 52 -4.78 -8.13 8.01
CA HIS A 52 -6.09 -8.76 8.29
C HIS A 52 -7.01 -7.91 9.19
N VAL A 53 -6.64 -6.64 9.41
CA VAL A 53 -7.44 -5.69 10.19
C VAL A 53 -7.62 -4.42 9.40
N ALA A 54 -8.86 -3.92 9.36
CA ALA A 54 -9.20 -2.68 8.70
C ALA A 54 -8.55 -1.49 9.43
N PRO A 55 -7.85 -0.57 8.73
CA PRO A 55 -7.34 0.63 9.35
C PRO A 55 -8.48 1.48 9.92
N ASN A 56 -8.28 2.07 11.11
CA ASN A 56 -9.27 2.94 11.75
C ASN A 56 -8.60 4.08 12.54
N PRO A 57 -8.59 5.33 12.03
CA PRO A 57 -8.92 5.70 10.65
C PRO A 57 -7.79 5.31 9.67
N LYS A 58 -6.58 5.05 10.18
CA LYS A 58 -5.40 4.80 9.36
C LYS A 58 -4.50 3.71 9.92
N THR A 59 -3.63 3.20 9.07
CA THR A 59 -2.50 2.35 9.46
C THR A 59 -1.22 2.98 8.94
N ASN A 60 -0.14 2.77 9.68
CA ASN A 60 1.19 3.28 9.35
C ASN A 60 2.13 2.08 9.19
N ILE A 61 2.64 1.91 7.98
CA ILE A 61 3.55 0.84 7.61
C ILE A 61 4.94 1.44 7.50
N LYS A 62 5.71 1.32 8.59
CA LYS A 62 7.12 1.71 8.62
C LYS A 62 7.96 0.60 7.99
N LEU A 63 8.82 0.97 7.06
CA LEU A 63 9.74 0.05 6.39
C LEU A 63 11.10 0.15 7.06
N ASP A 64 11.63 -0.99 7.55
CA ASP A 64 12.91 -1.04 8.24
C ASP A 64 14.04 -0.43 7.41
N ALA A 65 15.00 0.23 8.08
CA ALA A 65 16.16 0.82 7.43
C ALA A 65 16.95 -0.25 6.63
N PRO A 66 17.36 0.03 5.38
CA PRO A 66 17.39 1.34 4.72
C PRO A 66 16.09 1.79 4.02
N GLY A 67 14.95 1.14 4.25
CA GLY A 67 13.70 1.31 3.49
C GLY A 67 13.54 0.21 2.45
N LYS A 68 12.56 0.36 1.56
CA LYS A 68 12.35 -0.54 0.42
C LYS A 68 12.36 0.25 -0.87
N GLN A 69 13.22 -0.17 -1.81
CA GLN A 69 13.28 0.47 -3.10
C GLN A 69 12.16 -0.05 -4.01
N GLY A 70 11.55 0.85 -4.78
CA GLY A 70 10.49 0.50 -5.72
C GLY A 70 9.99 1.71 -6.50
N ARG A 71 9.30 1.45 -7.62
CA ARG A 71 8.61 2.47 -8.41
C ARG A 71 7.10 2.43 -8.23
N TYR A 72 6.55 1.25 -7.97
CA TYR A 72 5.11 1.04 -7.86
C TYR A 72 4.75 0.57 -6.46
N VAL A 73 3.64 1.10 -5.94
CA VAL A 73 3.01 0.63 -4.71
C VAL A 73 1.60 0.17 -5.04
N ARG A 74 1.20 -1.00 -4.54
CA ARG A 74 -0.15 -1.55 -4.73
C ARG A 74 -0.77 -1.92 -3.38
N ILE A 75 -2.05 -1.60 -3.27
CA ILE A 75 -2.93 -2.09 -2.21
C ILE A 75 -3.98 -2.97 -2.87
N GLN A 76 -4.01 -4.24 -2.50
CA GLN A 76 -4.86 -5.25 -3.13
C GLN A 76 -5.66 -6.00 -2.08
N LEU A 77 -6.99 -6.00 -2.22
CA LEU A 77 -7.83 -6.90 -1.43
C LEU A 77 -7.51 -8.35 -1.79
N LEU A 78 -7.35 -9.19 -0.76
CA LEU A 78 -7.21 -10.63 -0.91
C LEU A 78 -8.57 -11.32 -1.08
N ASP A 79 -9.64 -10.64 -0.65
CA ASP A 79 -11.01 -11.08 -0.85
C ASP A 79 -11.71 -10.35 -2.01
N LYS A 80 -12.83 -10.94 -2.47
CA LYS A 80 -13.71 -10.30 -3.46
C LYS A 80 -14.63 -9.28 -2.78
N ASN A 81 -14.19 -8.03 -2.72
CA ASN A 81 -14.98 -6.90 -2.22
C ASN A 81 -14.64 -5.59 -2.97
N TYR A 82 -15.33 -4.51 -2.64
CA TYR A 82 -15.02 -3.16 -3.10
C TYR A 82 -13.86 -2.58 -2.28
N LEU A 83 -12.81 -2.15 -2.97
CA LEU A 83 -11.72 -1.39 -2.35
C LEU A 83 -12.13 0.08 -2.22
N SER A 84 -11.93 0.67 -1.05
CA SER A 84 -12.12 2.10 -0.81
C SER A 84 -10.96 2.61 0.03
N LEU A 85 -10.27 3.63 -0.47
CA LEU A 85 -9.13 4.27 0.15
C LEU A 85 -9.44 5.76 0.18
N ALA A 86 -9.34 6.39 1.35
CA ALA A 86 -9.56 7.82 1.47
C ALA A 86 -8.31 8.59 1.00
N GLU A 87 -7.13 8.12 1.41
CA GLU A 87 -5.84 8.67 1.04
C GLU A 87 -4.77 7.58 1.17
N VAL A 88 -3.77 7.60 0.28
CA VAL A 88 -2.56 6.79 0.42
C VAL A 88 -1.35 7.72 0.30
N GLN A 89 -0.55 7.78 1.36
CA GLN A 89 0.68 8.55 1.37
C GLN A 89 1.86 7.59 1.27
N VAL A 90 2.70 7.77 0.26
CA VAL A 90 3.95 7.03 0.07
C VAL A 90 5.08 8.01 0.36
N ILE A 91 5.78 7.80 1.47
CA ILE A 91 6.81 8.70 1.97
C ILE A 91 8.17 8.04 1.75
N GLY A 92 9.08 8.79 1.14
CA GLY A 92 10.41 8.31 0.81
C GLY A 92 11.26 9.41 0.18
N VAL A 93 12.40 9.01 -0.37
CA VAL A 93 13.33 9.89 -1.07
C VAL A 93 13.62 9.38 -2.47
N ASP A 94 14.04 10.30 -3.33
CA ASP A 94 14.56 10.00 -4.66
C ASP A 94 15.86 9.20 -4.54
N LEU A 95 16.09 8.30 -5.50
CA LEU A 95 17.35 7.58 -5.66
C LEU A 95 18.36 8.39 -6.49
#